data_AF-A0A550HLW4-F1
#
_entry.id   AF-A0A550HLW4-F1
#
_cell.length_a   1.000
_cell.length_b   1.000
_cell.length_c   1.000
_cell.angle_alpha   90.00
_cell.angle_beta   90.00
_cell.angle_gamma   90.00
#
_symmetry.space_group_name_H-M   'P 1'
#
loop_
_entity.id
_entity.type
_entity.pdbx_description
1 polymer ?
#
loop_
_entity_poly.entity_id
_entity_poly.type
_entity_poly.pdbx_seq_one_letter_code
_entity_poly.pdbx_strand_id
1 'polypeptide(L)'
;MATATEIHDYLRLLFARIGIPHCYICGNKIAKQTVEQIVDSLTSQCSQQTVKILAPIVRGRKGEYKDLLGDLKLKGFIMARIDGREVRTEQQIKLERYKKHTIEAVVDNVKLTKHEKSRIAESIQTAIELSGGIVVVKTKSSELAFSEKLACPKCGVSIEELEPRTFSFNSPYGACDECTGLGVKIRIDPELVLPDKNRSISDGAIKPFFGPVDGWVLSQFRPIARRHGIEFNKPVKNFTKGQLNIILYGTQNDQWDQSFEGIVNMLERRYRETRSDSMKDWYRRFMSESLCPKCKGDRLKPQFLAVKIVGKSIAEVTKMSIADAINYLSTLNLKEREKFIASRILKELNQRLRFLNDVGLGYLTLDRRMSSLSGGEAQRTQLATQIGSGLTGVLYVLDEPSIGLHQKDNRRLLRTLRKMRDLGNTILVVEHDEETILESDYVIDLGPGAGRHGGHIVATGTPEQIMKNSQSLTGKYLRHQLTIPIPSIRRNGNGKSLTVLRASENNLKNLNVTIPLGTFICITGVSGSGKSTFLNEVLYKALANKLYNSKEKAGSHKAIKGIENIDKVIIIDQSPIGRTPRSNPATYIG
;
A
#
# COMPACT_ATOMS: atom_id res chain seq x y z
N MET A 1 4.51 -4.56 6.31
CA MET A 1 4.14 -5.11 7.62
C MET A 1 3.56 -6.50 7.44
N ALA A 2 2.44 -6.65 6.71
CA ALA A 2 1.76 -7.93 6.55
C ALA A 2 2.62 -9.08 5.96
N THR A 3 3.64 -8.77 5.16
CA THR A 3 4.61 -9.78 4.69
C THR A 3 5.56 -10.25 5.79
N ALA A 4 6.04 -9.33 6.63
CA ALA A 4 6.95 -9.64 7.74
C ALA A 4 6.28 -10.41 8.88
N THR A 5 4.94 -10.31 8.97
CA THR A 5 4.12 -11.01 9.97
C THR A 5 3.40 -12.22 9.39
N GLU A 6 3.70 -12.63 8.15
CA GLU A 6 3.07 -13.71 7.39
C GLU A 6 1.55 -13.56 7.16
N ILE A 7 0.92 -12.50 7.65
CA ILE A 7 -0.52 -12.24 7.47
C ILE A 7 -0.88 -12.19 5.99
N HIS A 8 -0.03 -11.56 5.18
CA HIS A 8 -0.23 -11.50 3.73
C HIS A 8 -0.26 -12.91 3.13
N ASP A 9 0.51 -13.86 3.65
CA ASP A 9 0.61 -15.21 3.09
C ASP A 9 -0.65 -16.02 3.35
N TYR A 10 -1.21 -15.90 4.56
CA TYR A 10 -2.52 -16.46 4.86
C TYR A 10 -3.64 -15.75 4.09
N LEU A 11 -3.56 -14.45 3.85
CA LEU A 11 -4.51 -13.75 2.96
C LEU A 11 -4.43 -14.30 1.53
N ARG A 12 -3.22 -14.51 0.99
CA ARG A 12 -3.04 -15.13 -0.33
C ARG A 12 -3.68 -16.52 -0.39
N LEU A 13 -3.49 -17.33 0.65
CA LEU A 13 -4.11 -18.65 0.77
C LEU A 13 -5.65 -18.55 0.84
N LEU A 14 -6.19 -17.63 1.63
CA LEU A 14 -7.63 -17.40 1.76
C LEU A 14 -8.26 -17.01 0.41
N PHE A 15 -7.68 -16.02 -0.27
CA PHE A 15 -8.15 -15.54 -1.57
C PHE A 15 -8.01 -16.58 -2.68
N ALA A 16 -6.98 -17.43 -2.64
CA ALA A 16 -6.85 -18.54 -3.59
C ALA A 16 -7.93 -19.63 -3.38
N ARG A 17 -8.33 -19.88 -2.13
CA ARG A 17 -9.25 -20.99 -1.81
C ARG A 17 -10.73 -20.63 -1.89
N ILE A 18 -11.11 -19.44 -1.45
CA ILE A 18 -12.53 -19.03 -1.39
C ILE A 18 -12.82 -17.72 -2.14
N GLY A 19 -11.80 -17.11 -2.75
CA GLY A 19 -11.97 -15.90 -3.53
C GLY A 19 -12.81 -16.14 -4.78
N ILE A 20 -13.74 -15.23 -5.04
CA ILE A 20 -14.60 -15.29 -6.23
C ILE A 20 -13.98 -14.38 -7.30
N PRO A 21 -13.52 -14.93 -8.45
CA PRO A 21 -12.96 -14.12 -9.51
C PRO A 21 -14.06 -13.33 -10.23
N HIS A 22 -13.78 -12.08 -10.57
CA HIS A 22 -14.63 -11.25 -11.41
C HIS A 22 -13.84 -10.78 -12.63
N CYS A 23 -14.56 -10.47 -13.72
CA CYS A 23 -13.94 -9.86 -14.87
C CYS A 23 -13.51 -8.43 -14.54
N TYR A 24 -12.22 -8.12 -14.68
CA TYR A 24 -11.70 -6.77 -14.43
C TYR A 24 -12.16 -5.71 -15.47
N ILE A 25 -12.85 -6.12 -16.54
CA ILE A 25 -13.42 -5.22 -17.55
C ILE A 25 -14.90 -4.93 -17.28
N CYS A 26 -15.74 -5.96 -17.12
CA CYS A 26 -17.20 -5.79 -16.98
C CYS A 26 -17.75 -6.05 -15.57
N GLY A 27 -16.92 -6.51 -14.63
CA GLY A 27 -17.33 -6.81 -13.25
C GLY A 27 -18.11 -8.11 -13.06
N ASN A 28 -18.49 -8.82 -14.13
CA ASN A 28 -19.23 -10.08 -14.02
C ASN A 28 -18.41 -11.14 -13.29
N LYS A 29 -19.09 -11.95 -12.48
CA LYS A 29 -18.51 -13.12 -11.83
C LYS A 29 -17.99 -14.10 -12.89
N ILE A 30 -16.77 -14.58 -12.70
CA ILE A 30 -16.17 -15.66 -13.48
C ILE A 30 -16.32 -16.93 -12.65
N ALA A 31 -16.83 -17.99 -13.26
CA ALA A 31 -16.96 -19.28 -12.62
C ALA A 31 -16.64 -20.36 -13.65
N LYS A 32 -15.88 -21.37 -13.20
CA LYS A 32 -15.70 -22.60 -13.95
C LYS A 32 -16.90 -23.50 -13.65
N GLN A 33 -17.59 -23.96 -14.69
CA GLN A 33 -18.70 -24.89 -14.56
C GLN A 33 -18.51 -26.07 -15.51
N THR A 34 -18.62 -27.29 -14.98
CA THR A 34 -18.65 -28.49 -15.83
C THR A 34 -19.97 -28.56 -16.60
N VAL A 35 -20.01 -29.34 -17.68
CA VAL A 35 -21.26 -29.53 -18.45
C VAL A 35 -22.41 -29.98 -17.55
N GLU A 36 -22.18 -30.94 -16.66
CA GLU A 36 -23.17 -31.39 -15.68
C GLU A 36 -23.68 -30.25 -14.79
N GLN A 37 -22.79 -29.40 -14.27
CA GLN A 37 -23.18 -28.26 -13.45
C GLN A 37 -23.99 -27.22 -14.23
N ILE A 38 -23.68 -27.01 -15.52
CA ILE A 38 -24.45 -26.14 -16.41
C ILE A 38 -25.85 -26.74 -16.62
N VAL A 39 -25.94 -28.03 -16.95
CA VAL A 39 -27.21 -28.75 -17.15
C VAL A 39 -28.07 -28.71 -15.87
N ASP A 40 -27.49 -28.97 -14.71
CA ASP A 40 -28.19 -28.94 -13.42
C ASP A 40 -28.63 -27.51 -13.05
N SER A 41 -27.81 -26.50 -13.31
CA SER A 41 -28.20 -25.09 -13.12
C SER A 41 -29.36 -24.68 -14.02
N LEU A 42 -29.35 -25.11 -15.29
CA LEU A 42 -30.43 -24.79 -16.25
C LEU A 42 -31.73 -25.50 -15.88
N THR A 43 -31.66 -26.79 -15.54
CA THR A 43 -32.84 -27.58 -15.19
C THR A 43 -33.47 -27.15 -13.87
N SER A 44 -32.69 -26.61 -12.93
CA SER A 44 -33.21 -26.05 -11.66
C SER A 44 -33.78 -24.64 -11.82
N GLN A 45 -33.14 -23.73 -12.57
CA GLN A 45 -33.55 -22.32 -12.68
C GLN A 45 -34.63 -22.07 -13.73
N CYS A 46 -34.68 -22.87 -14.80
CA CYS A 46 -35.49 -22.60 -15.99
C CYS A 46 -36.36 -23.81 -16.39
N SER A 47 -36.79 -24.60 -15.40
CA SER A 47 -37.64 -25.79 -15.63
C SER A 47 -38.84 -25.48 -16.53
N GLN A 48 -39.12 -26.38 -17.47
CA GLN A 48 -40.22 -26.31 -18.44
C GLN A 48 -40.11 -25.19 -19.51
N GLN A 49 -39.04 -24.40 -19.54
CA GLN A 49 -38.83 -23.38 -20.58
C GLN A 49 -38.12 -23.94 -21.80
N THR A 50 -38.49 -23.44 -22.98
CA THR A 50 -37.72 -23.65 -24.21
C THR A 50 -36.56 -22.66 -24.25
N VAL A 51 -35.34 -23.16 -24.46
CA VAL A 51 -34.12 -22.35 -24.50
C VAL A 51 -33.34 -22.62 -25.79
N LYS A 52 -32.68 -21.57 -26.30
CA LYS A 52 -31.73 -21.70 -27.41
C LYS A 52 -30.32 -21.79 -26.86
N ILE A 53 -29.59 -22.82 -27.25
CA ILE A 53 -28.18 -23.03 -26.93
C ILE A 53 -27.37 -22.44 -28.07
N LEU A 54 -26.51 -21.49 -27.73
CA LEU A 54 -25.71 -20.71 -28.66
C LEU A 54 -24.23 -20.95 -28.36
N ALA A 55 -23.45 -21.14 -29.43
CA ALA A 55 -22.00 -21.22 -29.40
C ALA A 55 -21.41 -19.89 -29.87
N PRO A 56 -20.97 -19.03 -28.95
CA PRO A 56 -20.49 -17.69 -29.31
C PRO A 56 -19.02 -17.69 -29.77
N ILE A 57 -18.83 -17.76 -31.07
CA ILE A 57 -17.54 -17.95 -31.77
C ILE A 57 -16.77 -16.65 -31.91
N VAL A 58 -17.47 -15.54 -32.22
CA VAL A 58 -16.89 -14.21 -32.31
C VAL A 58 -17.65 -13.26 -31.39
N ARG A 59 -16.94 -12.45 -30.60
CA ARG A 59 -17.57 -11.49 -29.68
C ARG A 59 -16.93 -10.13 -29.74
N GLY A 60 -17.66 -9.16 -30.28
CA GLY A 60 -17.25 -7.75 -30.33
C GLY A 60 -15.87 -7.53 -30.98
N ARG A 61 -15.49 -8.37 -31.95
CA ARG A 61 -14.21 -8.28 -32.67
C ARG A 61 -14.44 -7.73 -34.08
N LYS A 62 -13.46 -6.99 -34.60
CA LYS A 62 -13.51 -6.43 -35.95
C LYS A 62 -13.08 -7.49 -36.97
N GLY A 63 -13.80 -7.57 -38.10
CA GLY A 63 -13.46 -8.49 -39.17
C GLY A 63 -14.64 -8.77 -40.10
N GLU A 64 -14.35 -9.24 -41.31
CA GLU A 64 -15.37 -9.58 -42.31
C GLU A 64 -15.88 -11.02 -42.15
N TYR A 65 -15.12 -11.91 -41.48
CA TYR A 65 -15.48 -13.31 -41.17
C TYR A 65 -16.08 -14.10 -42.34
N LYS A 66 -15.60 -13.85 -43.57
CA LYS A 66 -16.14 -14.41 -44.83
C LYS A 66 -16.22 -15.94 -44.84
N ASP A 67 -15.20 -16.60 -44.31
CA ASP A 67 -15.11 -18.07 -44.33
C ASP A 67 -15.86 -18.71 -43.16
N LEU A 68 -16.12 -17.96 -42.08
CA LEU A 68 -16.68 -18.50 -40.84
C LEU A 68 -18.10 -19.06 -41.01
N LEU A 69 -18.94 -18.40 -41.81
CA LEU A 69 -20.30 -18.88 -42.09
C LEU A 69 -20.27 -20.14 -42.99
N GLY A 70 -19.31 -20.21 -43.91
CA GLY A 70 -19.04 -21.41 -44.71
C GLY A 70 -18.60 -22.58 -43.83
N ASP A 71 -17.70 -22.34 -42.89
CA ASP A 71 -17.23 -23.36 -41.94
C ASP A 71 -18.37 -23.87 -41.05
N LEU A 72 -19.25 -22.97 -40.58
CA LEU A 72 -20.44 -23.35 -39.81
C LEU A 72 -21.40 -24.22 -40.63
N LYS A 73 -21.59 -23.89 -41.91
CA LYS A 73 -22.40 -24.69 -42.82
C LYS A 73 -21.78 -26.08 -43.02
N LEU A 74 -20.48 -26.17 -43.27
CA LEU A 74 -19.77 -27.45 -43.44
C LEU A 74 -19.85 -28.33 -42.20
N LYS A 75 -19.88 -27.72 -41.01
CA LYS A 75 -20.09 -28.41 -39.73
C LYS A 75 -21.56 -28.75 -39.41
N GLY A 76 -22.49 -28.46 -40.33
CA GLY A 76 -23.90 -28.82 -40.20
C GLY A 76 -24.78 -27.81 -39.44
N PHE A 77 -24.27 -26.63 -39.08
CA PHE A 77 -25.08 -25.60 -38.41
C PHE A 77 -25.88 -24.79 -39.44
N ILE A 78 -27.21 -24.84 -39.33
CA ILE A 78 -28.14 -24.18 -40.28
C ILE A 78 -28.36 -22.70 -39.93
N MET A 79 -28.28 -22.36 -38.65
CA MET A 79 -28.63 -21.04 -38.12
C MET A 79 -27.46 -20.43 -37.36
N ALA A 80 -27.25 -19.12 -37.56
CA ALA A 80 -26.33 -18.31 -36.78
C ALA A 80 -27.02 -17.02 -36.33
N ARG A 81 -26.54 -16.43 -35.25
CA ARG A 81 -26.96 -15.12 -34.77
C ARG A 81 -25.79 -14.15 -34.97
N ILE A 82 -26.00 -13.12 -35.79
CA ILE A 82 -25.01 -12.10 -36.09
C ILE A 82 -25.55 -10.74 -35.65
N ASP A 83 -24.82 -10.09 -34.74
CA ASP A 83 -25.19 -8.78 -34.18
C ASP A 83 -26.64 -8.73 -33.67
N GLY A 84 -27.09 -9.83 -33.06
CA GLY A 84 -28.43 -9.99 -32.50
C GLY A 84 -29.50 -10.44 -33.49
N ARG A 85 -29.22 -10.50 -34.80
CA ARG A 85 -30.15 -10.99 -35.83
C ARG A 85 -29.88 -12.45 -36.16
N GLU A 86 -30.94 -13.27 -36.18
CA GLU A 86 -30.85 -14.67 -36.60
C GLU A 86 -30.89 -14.78 -38.11
N VAL A 87 -29.95 -15.53 -38.67
CA VAL A 87 -29.73 -15.69 -40.10
C VAL A 87 -29.41 -17.14 -40.42
N ARG A 88 -29.77 -17.57 -41.63
CA ARG A 88 -29.37 -18.89 -42.13
C ARG A 88 -27.91 -18.83 -42.57
N THR A 89 -27.12 -19.84 -42.26
CA THR A 89 -25.69 -19.91 -42.62
C THR A 89 -25.46 -19.98 -44.14
N GLU A 90 -26.49 -20.32 -44.91
CA GLU A 90 -26.47 -20.31 -46.38
C GLU A 90 -26.58 -18.91 -46.99
N GLN A 91 -27.05 -17.92 -46.24
CA GLN A 91 -27.18 -16.55 -46.73
C GLN A 91 -25.80 -15.88 -46.80
N GLN A 92 -25.49 -15.27 -47.96
CA GLN A 92 -24.30 -14.44 -48.07
C GLN A 92 -24.50 -13.13 -47.30
N ILE A 93 -23.78 -13.01 -46.19
CA ILE A 93 -23.78 -11.81 -45.35
C ILE A 93 -22.40 -11.17 -45.43
N LYS A 94 -22.34 -9.94 -45.94
CA LYS A 94 -21.10 -9.15 -45.93
C LYS A 94 -21.03 -8.35 -44.63
N LEU A 95 -20.08 -8.70 -43.77
CA LEU A 95 -19.76 -7.94 -42.56
C LEU A 95 -18.68 -6.90 -42.85
N GLU A 96 -18.76 -5.76 -42.16
CA GLU A 96 -17.87 -4.63 -42.39
C GLU A 96 -16.55 -4.81 -41.64
N ARG A 97 -15.42 -4.80 -42.36
CA ARG A 97 -14.08 -5.03 -41.79
C ARG A 97 -13.74 -4.20 -40.55
N TYR A 98 -14.21 -2.96 -40.49
CA TYR A 98 -13.83 -2.00 -39.44
C TYR A 98 -14.84 -1.90 -38.28
N LYS A 99 -15.97 -2.58 -38.36
CA LYS A 99 -16.98 -2.65 -37.28
C LYS A 99 -16.78 -3.89 -36.43
N LYS A 100 -17.19 -3.81 -35.16
CA LYS A 100 -17.17 -4.94 -34.22
C LYS A 100 -18.41 -5.79 -34.46
N HIS A 101 -18.21 -7.08 -34.64
CA HIS A 101 -19.29 -8.05 -34.86
C HIS A 101 -19.32 -9.09 -33.73
N THR A 102 -20.50 -9.63 -33.47
CA THR A 102 -20.73 -10.80 -32.60
C THR A 102 -21.43 -11.87 -33.40
N ILE A 103 -20.82 -13.07 -33.47
CA ILE A 103 -21.30 -14.21 -34.26
C ILE A 103 -21.42 -15.42 -33.35
N GLU A 104 -22.61 -16.00 -33.30
CA GLU A 104 -22.95 -17.12 -32.44
C GLU A 104 -23.68 -18.18 -33.25
N ALA A 105 -23.18 -19.41 -33.29
CA ALA A 105 -23.91 -20.49 -33.94
C ALA A 105 -25.07 -20.95 -33.07
N VAL A 106 -26.24 -21.20 -33.66
CA VAL A 106 -27.37 -21.79 -32.95
C VAL A 106 -27.19 -23.30 -32.97
N VAL A 107 -26.90 -23.89 -31.81
CA VAL A 107 -26.56 -25.31 -31.68
C VAL A 107 -27.81 -26.17 -31.52
N ASP A 108 -28.69 -25.82 -30.59
CA ASP A 108 -29.96 -26.52 -30.39
C ASP A 108 -31.02 -25.57 -29.82
N ASN A 109 -32.28 -25.96 -29.97
CA ASN A 109 -33.45 -25.32 -29.38
C ASN A 109 -34.25 -26.38 -28.62
N VAL A 110 -34.03 -26.47 -27.31
CA VAL A 110 -34.46 -27.60 -26.48
C VAL A 110 -35.37 -27.14 -25.34
N LYS A 111 -36.33 -27.98 -24.94
CA LYS A 111 -37.15 -27.74 -23.76
C LYS A 111 -36.42 -28.27 -22.54
N LEU A 112 -36.29 -27.46 -21.49
CA LEU A 112 -35.60 -27.86 -20.26
C LEU A 112 -36.51 -28.78 -19.43
N THR A 113 -36.43 -30.09 -19.70
CA THR A 113 -37.12 -31.15 -18.95
C THR A 113 -36.11 -32.07 -18.26
N LYS A 114 -36.51 -32.72 -17.15
CA LYS A 114 -35.63 -33.68 -16.45
C LYS A 114 -35.30 -34.92 -17.29
N HIS A 115 -36.16 -35.28 -18.24
CA HIS A 115 -35.98 -36.46 -19.10
C HIS A 115 -34.99 -36.22 -20.25
N GLU A 116 -34.75 -34.97 -20.66
CA GLU A 116 -33.87 -34.62 -21.77
C GLU A 116 -32.44 -34.21 -21.34
N LYS A 117 -32.02 -34.55 -20.11
CA LYS A 117 -30.68 -34.19 -19.59
C LYS A 117 -29.53 -34.59 -20.53
N SER A 118 -29.59 -35.78 -21.12
CA SER A 118 -28.54 -36.27 -22.04
C SER A 118 -28.43 -35.39 -23.28
N ARG A 119 -29.56 -35.02 -23.88
CA ARG A 119 -29.60 -34.14 -25.06
C ARG A 119 -29.06 -32.76 -24.73
N ILE A 120 -29.49 -32.18 -23.60
CA ILE A 120 -29.02 -30.85 -23.18
C ILE A 120 -27.50 -30.86 -22.94
N ALA A 121 -26.97 -31.91 -22.33
CA ALA A 121 -25.53 -32.07 -22.11
C ALA A 121 -24.76 -32.14 -23.43
N GLU A 122 -25.24 -32.92 -24.41
CA GLU A 122 -24.62 -33.06 -25.74
C GLU A 122 -24.62 -31.74 -26.52
N SER A 123 -25.73 -30.99 -26.49
CA SER A 123 -25.82 -29.65 -27.10
C SER A 123 -24.87 -28.65 -26.43
N ILE A 124 -24.74 -28.69 -25.10
CA ILE A 124 -23.81 -27.83 -24.36
C ILE A 124 -22.36 -28.20 -24.70
N GLN A 125 -22.02 -29.49 -24.74
CA GLN A 125 -20.70 -29.98 -25.12
C GLN A 125 -20.32 -29.51 -26.52
N THR A 126 -21.23 -29.67 -27.48
CA THR A 126 -21.05 -29.20 -28.87
C THR A 126 -20.81 -27.69 -28.92
N ALA A 127 -21.57 -26.91 -28.13
CA ALA A 127 -21.42 -25.46 -28.08
C ALA A 127 -20.08 -25.02 -27.48
N ILE A 128 -19.61 -25.74 -26.45
CA ILE A 128 -18.34 -25.52 -25.77
C ILE A 128 -17.17 -25.83 -26.70
N GLU A 129 -17.20 -26.97 -27.40
CA GLU A 129 -16.16 -27.36 -28.37
C GLU A 129 -16.05 -26.35 -29.52
N LEU A 130 -17.20 -25.92 -30.05
CA LEU A 130 -17.23 -24.97 -31.18
C LEU A 130 -16.73 -23.57 -30.81
N SER A 131 -16.94 -23.13 -29.56
CA SER A 131 -16.60 -21.78 -29.10
C SER A 131 -15.28 -21.69 -28.30
N GLY A 132 -14.62 -22.83 -28.05
CA GLY A 132 -13.40 -22.92 -27.26
C GLY A 132 -13.59 -22.85 -25.74
N GLY A 133 -14.79 -23.17 -25.23
CA GLY A 133 -15.04 -23.33 -23.79
C GLY A 133 -16.21 -22.51 -23.22
N ILE A 134 -17.11 -21.97 -24.05
CA ILE A 134 -18.17 -21.05 -23.61
C ILE A 134 -19.51 -21.37 -24.27
N VAL A 135 -20.60 -21.29 -23.51
CA VAL A 135 -21.95 -21.48 -24.05
C VAL A 135 -22.84 -20.32 -23.59
N VAL A 136 -23.70 -19.84 -24.49
CA VAL A 136 -24.73 -18.86 -24.16
C VAL A 136 -26.08 -19.54 -24.32
N VAL A 137 -26.91 -19.45 -23.29
CA VAL A 137 -28.25 -20.02 -23.25
C VAL A 137 -29.24 -18.86 -23.20
N LYS A 138 -30.02 -18.71 -24.27
CA LYS A 138 -31.06 -17.70 -24.37
C LYS A 138 -32.39 -18.29 -23.90
N THR A 139 -32.94 -17.73 -22.83
CA THR A 139 -34.31 -17.99 -22.37
C THR A 139 -35.25 -16.92 -22.92
N LYS A 140 -36.55 -17.03 -22.64
CA LYS A 140 -37.54 -16.00 -23.05
C LYS A 140 -37.30 -14.64 -22.38
N SER A 141 -36.73 -14.63 -21.17
CA SER A 141 -36.58 -13.43 -20.33
C SER A 141 -35.15 -12.94 -20.19
N SER A 142 -34.14 -13.78 -20.45
CA SER A 142 -32.74 -13.47 -20.17
C SER A 142 -31.77 -14.27 -21.03
N GLU A 143 -30.53 -13.81 -21.12
CA GLU A 143 -29.42 -14.59 -21.67
C GLU A 143 -28.45 -14.96 -20.54
N LEU A 144 -28.24 -16.26 -20.37
CA LEU A 144 -27.30 -16.83 -19.40
C LEU A 144 -26.06 -17.28 -20.16
N ALA A 145 -24.87 -17.04 -19.60
CA ALA A 145 -23.64 -17.40 -20.26
C ALA A 145 -22.73 -18.16 -19.30
N PHE A 146 -22.20 -19.29 -19.74
CA PHE A 146 -21.45 -20.25 -18.93
C PHE A 146 -20.08 -20.52 -19.57
N SER A 147 -19.08 -20.85 -18.77
CA SER A 147 -17.77 -21.24 -19.28
C SER A 147 -17.23 -22.48 -18.56
N GLU A 148 -16.65 -23.38 -19.37
CA GLU A 148 -15.92 -24.56 -18.89
C GLU A 148 -14.53 -24.19 -18.36
N LYS A 149 -14.04 -22.99 -18.69
CA LYS A 149 -12.78 -22.42 -18.24
C LYS A 149 -13.06 -21.27 -17.27
N LEU A 150 -12.04 -20.78 -16.56
CA LEU A 150 -12.13 -19.55 -15.77
C LEU A 150 -12.13 -18.33 -16.71
N ALA A 151 -13.13 -18.21 -17.58
CA ALA A 151 -13.23 -17.13 -18.56
C ALA A 151 -14.54 -16.34 -18.42
N CYS A 152 -14.45 -15.02 -18.63
CA CYS A 152 -15.62 -14.15 -18.68
C CYS A 152 -16.43 -14.44 -19.95
N PRO A 153 -17.71 -14.83 -19.82
CA PRO A 153 -18.54 -15.12 -20.99
C PRO A 153 -18.88 -13.88 -21.84
N LYS A 154 -18.70 -12.66 -21.30
CA LYS A 154 -18.96 -11.41 -22.05
C LYS A 154 -17.71 -10.86 -22.74
N CYS A 155 -16.60 -10.79 -22.02
CA CYS A 155 -15.39 -10.12 -22.49
C CYS A 155 -14.32 -11.08 -23.04
N GLY A 156 -14.46 -12.39 -22.86
CA GLY A 156 -13.45 -13.38 -23.24
C GLY A 156 -12.17 -13.33 -22.41
N VAL A 157 -12.15 -12.56 -21.32
CA VAL A 157 -11.03 -12.50 -20.37
C VAL A 157 -10.92 -13.85 -19.68
N SER A 158 -9.81 -14.56 -19.90
CA SER A 158 -9.46 -15.76 -19.14
C SER A 158 -8.62 -15.40 -17.94
N ILE A 159 -8.85 -16.08 -16.83
CA ILE A 159 -8.03 -16.05 -15.63
C ILE A 159 -7.40 -17.44 -15.46
N GLU A 160 -6.13 -17.46 -15.08
CA GLU A 160 -5.43 -18.68 -14.70
C GLU A 160 -6.02 -19.27 -13.41
N GLU A 161 -5.61 -20.48 -13.04
CA GLU A 161 -6.03 -21.04 -11.76
C GLU A 161 -5.62 -20.15 -10.58
N LEU A 162 -6.52 -20.03 -9.61
CA LEU A 162 -6.30 -19.21 -8.44
C LEU A 162 -5.38 -19.95 -7.47
N GLU A 163 -4.09 -19.64 -7.55
CA GLU A 163 -3.08 -20.15 -6.65
C GLU A 163 -2.55 -19.06 -5.70
N PRO A 164 -2.05 -19.38 -4.51
CA PRO A 164 -1.51 -18.38 -3.59
C PRO A 164 -0.39 -17.50 -4.19
N ARG A 165 0.37 -18.01 -5.18
CA ARG A 165 1.42 -17.25 -5.87
C ARG A 165 0.88 -16.13 -6.77
N THR A 166 -0.35 -16.24 -7.27
CA THR A 166 -0.96 -15.22 -8.13
C THR A 166 -1.42 -13.98 -7.35
N PHE A 167 -1.56 -14.12 -6.03
CA PHE A 167 -1.82 -13.01 -5.10
C PHE A 167 -0.54 -12.43 -4.48
N SER A 168 0.65 -12.85 -4.93
CA SER A 168 1.92 -12.32 -4.44
C SER A 168 2.46 -11.24 -5.36
N PHE A 169 2.71 -10.05 -4.83
CA PHE A 169 3.40 -8.98 -5.54
C PHE A 169 4.91 -9.19 -5.63
N ASN A 170 5.47 -10.16 -4.88
CA ASN A 170 6.87 -10.58 -5.02
C ASN A 170 7.07 -11.65 -6.11
N SER A 171 5.99 -12.06 -6.78
CA SER A 171 5.99 -13.10 -7.79
C SER A 171 5.59 -12.51 -9.14
N PRO A 172 6.28 -12.82 -10.25
CA PRO A 172 5.92 -12.30 -11.57
C PRO A 172 4.52 -12.76 -12.02
N TYR A 173 4.00 -13.85 -11.45
CA TYR A 173 2.64 -14.31 -11.70
C TYR A 173 1.60 -13.28 -11.25
N GLY A 174 1.74 -12.74 -10.03
CA GLY A 174 0.78 -11.81 -9.42
C GLY A 174 1.15 -10.33 -9.55
N ALA A 175 2.43 -10.01 -9.66
CA ALA A 175 2.95 -8.65 -9.65
C ALA A 175 2.45 -7.80 -10.82
N CYS A 176 2.14 -6.53 -10.55
CA CYS A 176 1.81 -5.57 -11.58
C CYS A 176 2.97 -5.40 -12.57
N ASP A 177 2.73 -5.61 -13.86
CA ASP A 177 3.79 -5.56 -14.89
C ASP A 177 4.47 -4.18 -15.00
N GLU A 178 3.77 -3.12 -14.63
CA GLU A 178 4.25 -1.74 -14.81
C GLU A 178 5.26 -1.33 -13.74
N CYS A 179 5.09 -1.81 -12.50
CA CYS A 179 5.96 -1.49 -11.36
C CYS A 179 6.61 -2.73 -10.74
N THR A 180 6.49 -3.89 -11.39
CA THR A 180 7.02 -5.17 -10.93
C THR A 180 6.70 -5.46 -9.47
N GLY A 181 5.48 -5.14 -9.03
CA GLY A 181 5.05 -5.37 -7.63
C GLY A 181 5.49 -4.33 -6.60
N LEU A 182 6.18 -3.25 -6.98
CA LEU A 182 6.58 -2.20 -6.04
C LEU A 182 5.40 -1.32 -5.59
N GLY A 183 4.39 -1.15 -6.45
CA GLY A 183 3.25 -0.26 -6.24
C GLY A 183 3.54 1.23 -6.44
N VAL A 184 4.82 1.60 -6.47
CA VAL A 184 5.28 2.97 -6.70
C VAL A 184 6.22 3.04 -7.90
N LYS A 185 6.38 4.24 -8.43
CA LYS A 185 7.45 4.61 -9.35
C LYS A 185 8.17 5.83 -8.80
N ILE A 186 9.50 5.79 -8.84
CA ILE A 186 10.34 6.95 -8.59
C ILE A 186 10.29 7.80 -9.86
N ARG A 187 9.75 9.02 -9.76
CA ARG A 187 9.62 9.97 -10.87
C ARG A 187 10.09 11.35 -10.44
N ILE A 188 10.37 12.22 -11.40
CA ILE A 188 10.71 13.62 -11.09
C ILE A 188 9.48 14.31 -10.51
N ASP A 189 9.63 14.95 -9.35
CA ASP A 189 8.59 15.69 -8.66
C ASP A 189 8.68 17.17 -9.03
N PRO A 190 7.66 17.75 -9.71
CA PRO A 190 7.65 19.16 -10.05
C PRO A 190 7.81 20.09 -8.84
N GLU A 191 7.33 19.69 -7.66
CA GLU A 191 7.46 20.51 -6.44
C GLU A 191 8.91 20.51 -5.91
N LEU A 192 9.71 19.47 -6.18
CA LEU A 192 11.15 19.47 -5.86
C LEU A 192 11.97 20.26 -6.89
N VAL A 193 11.49 20.34 -8.13
CA VAL A 193 12.07 21.17 -9.20
C VAL A 193 11.81 22.67 -8.93
N LEU A 194 10.62 23.01 -8.44
CA LEU A 194 10.14 24.35 -8.14
C LEU A 194 9.71 24.51 -6.65
N PRO A 195 10.64 24.42 -5.69
CA PRO A 195 10.30 24.37 -4.27
C PRO A 195 9.80 25.70 -3.69
N ASP A 196 10.27 26.84 -4.21
CA ASP A 196 9.82 28.17 -3.76
C ASP A 196 9.22 28.97 -4.92
N LYS A 197 7.89 28.94 -5.00
CA LYS A 197 7.13 29.65 -6.03
C LYS A 197 7.15 31.18 -5.84
N ASN A 198 7.65 31.71 -4.72
CA ASN A 198 7.78 33.16 -4.54
C ASN A 198 9.03 33.75 -5.19
N ARG A 199 10.00 32.92 -5.59
CA ARG A 199 11.20 33.37 -6.28
C ARG A 199 10.94 33.49 -7.79
N SER A 200 11.73 34.34 -8.44
CA SER A 200 11.78 34.41 -9.89
C SER A 200 12.70 33.33 -10.47
N ILE A 201 12.66 33.11 -11.79
CA ILE A 201 13.58 32.16 -12.45
C ILE A 201 15.03 32.63 -12.28
N SER A 202 15.27 33.95 -12.38
CA SER A 202 16.57 34.58 -12.15
C SER A 202 17.08 34.37 -10.73
N ASP A 203 16.20 34.37 -9.72
CA ASP A 203 16.54 34.20 -8.30
C ASP A 203 16.61 32.72 -7.85
N GLY A 204 16.63 31.79 -8.81
CA GLY A 204 16.80 30.37 -8.51
C GLY A 204 15.53 29.59 -8.20
N ALA A 205 14.37 30.01 -8.73
CA ALA A 205 13.13 29.24 -8.55
C ALA A 205 13.20 27.84 -9.16
N ILE A 206 13.89 27.68 -10.31
CA ILE A 206 14.11 26.38 -10.97
C ILE A 206 15.46 25.81 -10.50
N LYS A 207 15.44 24.93 -9.50
CA LYS A 207 16.67 24.39 -8.91
C LYS A 207 17.61 23.68 -9.89
N PRO A 208 17.12 22.87 -10.85
CA PRO A 208 17.99 22.17 -11.78
C PRO A 208 18.88 23.10 -12.62
N PHE A 209 18.46 24.35 -12.89
CA PHE A 209 19.23 25.32 -13.67
C PHE A 209 20.51 25.81 -12.98
N PHE A 210 20.64 25.59 -11.67
CA PHE A 210 21.78 26.02 -10.86
C PHE A 210 22.63 24.84 -10.38
N GLY A 211 22.63 23.74 -11.13
CA GLY A 211 23.45 22.54 -10.89
C GLY A 211 24.31 22.17 -12.11
N PRO A 212 24.82 20.93 -12.21
CA PRO A 212 25.56 20.43 -13.38
C PRO A 212 24.71 20.32 -14.65
N VAL A 213 23.49 20.87 -14.65
CA VAL A 213 22.67 20.96 -15.85
C VAL A 213 23.20 22.11 -16.69
N ASP A 214 23.66 21.74 -17.86
CA ASP A 214 24.29 22.57 -18.88
C ASP A 214 23.60 23.94 -19.10
N GLY A 215 24.40 25.01 -19.18
CA GLY A 215 23.94 26.34 -19.60
C GLY A 215 23.26 26.33 -20.96
N TRP A 216 23.53 25.31 -21.78
CA TRP A 216 22.79 25.01 -23.01
C TRP A 216 21.28 24.91 -22.80
N VAL A 217 20.80 24.30 -21.70
CA VAL A 217 19.35 24.18 -21.43
C VAL A 217 18.72 25.55 -21.21
N LEU A 218 19.41 26.44 -20.51
CA LEU A 218 18.98 27.83 -20.35
C LEU A 218 18.97 28.57 -21.69
N SER A 219 19.93 28.31 -22.59
CA SER A 219 19.94 28.92 -23.92
C SER A 219 18.79 28.44 -24.81
N GLN A 220 18.36 27.18 -24.68
CA GLN A 220 17.19 26.64 -25.39
C GLN A 220 15.87 27.17 -24.80
N PHE A 221 15.81 27.33 -23.48
CA PHE A 221 14.61 27.79 -22.79
C PHE A 221 14.33 29.29 -22.97
N ARG A 222 15.36 30.14 -23.03
CA ARG A 222 15.23 31.62 -23.15
C ARG A 222 14.37 32.07 -24.35
N PRO A 223 14.59 31.59 -25.59
CA PRO A 223 13.75 31.94 -26.74
C PRO A 223 12.28 31.58 -26.55
N ILE A 224 12.01 30.41 -25.97
CA ILE A 224 10.65 29.87 -25.76
C ILE A 224 9.95 30.65 -24.65
N ALA A 225 10.66 30.96 -23.57
CA ALA A 225 10.14 31.79 -22.50
C ALA A 225 9.69 33.17 -23.02
N ARG A 226 10.47 33.82 -23.89
CA ARG A 226 10.06 35.08 -24.52
C ARG A 226 8.78 34.95 -25.36
N ARG A 227 8.65 33.87 -26.15
CA ARG A 227 7.48 33.62 -27.02
C ARG A 227 6.19 33.40 -26.22
N HIS A 228 6.27 32.75 -25.06
CA HIS A 228 5.11 32.45 -24.22
C HIS A 228 4.90 33.44 -23.05
N GLY A 229 5.56 34.61 -23.11
CA GLY A 229 5.42 35.66 -22.09
C GLY A 229 5.88 35.24 -20.69
N ILE A 230 6.85 34.33 -20.61
CA ILE A 230 7.46 33.86 -19.36
C ILE A 230 8.63 34.79 -19.03
N GLU A 231 8.39 35.71 -18.11
CA GLU A 231 9.37 36.68 -17.65
C GLU A 231 10.29 36.10 -16.57
N PHE A 232 11.61 36.19 -16.75
CA PHE A 232 12.58 35.58 -15.83
C PHE A 232 12.61 36.20 -14.43
N ASN A 233 12.30 37.50 -14.32
CA ASN A 233 12.31 38.25 -13.05
C ASN A 233 10.96 38.22 -12.34
N LYS A 234 9.94 37.58 -12.93
CA LYS A 234 8.62 37.46 -12.34
C LYS A 234 8.58 36.26 -11.39
N PRO A 235 8.04 36.40 -10.15
CA PRO A 235 7.82 35.28 -9.26
C PRO A 235 6.98 34.16 -9.88
N VAL A 236 7.41 32.90 -9.71
CA VAL A 236 6.77 31.72 -10.33
C VAL A 236 5.28 31.58 -9.98
N LYS A 237 4.87 31.98 -8.77
CA LYS A 237 3.47 31.96 -8.32
C LYS A 237 2.52 32.81 -9.19
N ASN A 238 3.07 33.78 -9.93
CA ASN A 238 2.31 34.69 -10.78
C ASN A 238 2.23 34.19 -12.24
N PHE A 239 2.79 33.01 -12.55
CA PHE A 239 2.64 32.38 -13.87
C PHE A 239 1.31 31.66 -13.99
N THR A 240 0.78 31.61 -15.21
CA THR A 240 -0.43 30.83 -15.51
C THR A 240 -0.11 29.33 -15.52
N LYS A 241 -1.14 28.48 -15.40
CA LYS A 241 -0.98 27.02 -15.50
C LYS A 241 -0.37 26.59 -16.85
N GLY A 242 -0.71 27.29 -17.94
CA GLY A 242 -0.13 27.04 -19.26
C GLY A 242 1.37 27.33 -19.30
N GLN A 243 1.79 28.47 -18.73
CA GLN A 243 3.21 28.83 -18.63
C GLN A 243 3.99 27.83 -17.78
N LEU A 244 3.44 27.40 -16.64
CA LEU A 244 4.06 26.36 -15.80
C LEU A 244 4.17 25.02 -16.51
N ASN A 245 3.17 24.62 -17.30
CA ASN A 245 3.22 23.40 -18.09
C ASN A 245 4.33 23.45 -19.15
N ILE A 246 4.53 24.59 -19.80
CA ILE A 246 5.62 24.75 -20.79
C ILE A 246 6.99 24.60 -20.11
N ILE A 247 7.18 25.22 -18.94
CA ILE A 247 8.43 25.11 -18.16
C ILE A 247 8.71 23.65 -17.79
N LEU A 248 7.71 22.95 -17.26
CA LEU A 248 7.87 21.61 -16.68
C LEU A 248 7.88 20.51 -17.74
N TYR A 249 6.95 20.56 -18.69
CA TYR A 249 6.66 19.46 -19.61
C TYR A 249 6.88 19.80 -21.09
N GLY A 250 7.31 21.04 -21.38
CA GLY A 250 7.67 21.45 -22.72
C GLY A 250 6.50 21.90 -23.58
N THR A 251 6.75 22.13 -24.86
CA THR A 251 5.73 22.48 -25.85
C THR A 251 5.35 21.25 -26.67
N GLN A 252 4.05 20.93 -26.73
CA GLN A 252 3.54 19.85 -27.59
C GLN A 252 3.12 20.43 -28.94
N ASN A 253 3.68 19.94 -30.05
CA ASN A 253 3.33 20.33 -31.42
C ASN A 253 3.39 21.84 -31.69
N ASP A 254 4.52 22.49 -31.36
CA ASP A 254 4.81 23.78 -31.98
C ASP A 254 5.15 23.57 -33.46
N GLN A 255 4.57 24.36 -34.35
CA GLN A 255 4.83 24.37 -35.80
C GLN A 255 6.26 24.85 -36.17
N TRP A 256 7.18 24.92 -35.20
CA TRP A 256 8.48 25.57 -35.31
C TRP A 256 9.60 24.58 -34.92
N ASP A 257 10.73 24.63 -35.65
CA ASP A 257 11.87 23.70 -35.59
C ASP A 257 12.63 23.58 -34.24
N GLN A 258 12.19 24.24 -33.17
CA GLN A 258 12.82 24.17 -31.85
C GLN A 258 11.82 23.73 -30.78
N SER A 259 11.76 22.42 -30.55
CA SER A 259 10.98 21.83 -29.47
C SER A 259 11.77 21.85 -28.17
N PHE A 260 11.15 22.36 -27.10
CA PHE A 260 11.68 22.21 -25.74
C PHE A 260 10.95 21.08 -25.06
N GLU A 261 11.70 20.04 -24.67
CA GLU A 261 11.13 18.85 -24.06
C GLU A 261 10.55 19.09 -22.66
N GLY A 262 10.90 20.21 -22.00
CA GLY A 262 10.50 20.49 -20.62
C GLY A 262 11.49 19.93 -19.60
N ILE A 263 11.59 20.61 -18.44
CA ILE A 263 12.59 20.26 -17.41
C ILE A 263 12.34 18.86 -16.83
N VAL A 264 11.08 18.51 -16.57
CA VAL A 264 10.71 17.21 -15.97
C VAL A 264 11.10 16.08 -16.91
N ASN A 265 10.69 16.17 -18.18
CA ASN A 265 10.98 15.16 -19.19
C ASN A 265 12.49 15.02 -19.44
N MET A 266 13.20 16.15 -19.52
CA MET A 266 14.66 16.18 -19.65
C MET A 266 15.34 15.45 -18.49
N LEU A 267 14.96 15.75 -17.25
CA LEU A 267 15.56 15.12 -16.07
C LEU A 267 15.23 13.62 -16.01
N GLU A 268 14.00 13.21 -16.33
CA GLU A 268 13.63 11.80 -16.42
C GLU A 268 14.45 11.05 -17.47
N ARG A 269 14.63 11.65 -18.65
CA ARG A 269 15.43 11.08 -19.74
C ARG A 269 16.91 10.96 -19.35
N ARG A 270 17.52 12.05 -18.86
CA ARG A 270 18.93 12.05 -18.43
C ARG A 270 19.20 11.08 -17.28
N TYR A 271 18.26 10.94 -16.33
CA TYR A 271 18.37 9.93 -15.28
C TYR A 271 18.40 8.50 -15.83
N ARG A 272 17.59 8.21 -16.86
CA ARG A 272 17.53 6.89 -17.50
C ARG A 272 18.76 6.60 -18.35
N GLU A 273 19.30 7.59 -19.03
CA GLU A 273 20.43 7.45 -19.95
C GLU A 273 21.79 7.47 -19.24
N THR A 274 21.92 8.20 -18.13
CA THR A 274 23.22 8.36 -17.47
C THR A 274 23.72 7.06 -16.83
N ARG A 275 25.02 6.79 -17.00
CA ARG A 275 25.70 5.64 -16.37
C ARG A 275 26.46 6.03 -15.09
N SER A 276 26.64 7.32 -14.82
CA SER A 276 27.37 7.80 -13.64
C SER A 276 26.48 7.77 -12.39
N ASP A 277 26.92 7.08 -11.34
CA ASP A 277 26.18 7.00 -10.08
C ASP A 277 26.10 8.36 -9.37
N SER A 278 27.13 9.19 -9.44
CA SER A 278 27.10 10.55 -8.88
C SER A 278 26.05 11.44 -9.55
N MET A 279 25.88 11.31 -10.87
CA MET A 279 24.84 12.01 -11.61
C MET A 279 23.45 11.45 -11.29
N LYS A 280 23.31 10.12 -11.17
CA LYS A 280 22.04 9.52 -10.71
C LYS A 280 21.65 10.03 -9.34
N ASP A 281 22.58 10.10 -8.40
CA ASP A 281 22.34 10.64 -7.06
C ASP A 281 21.94 12.12 -7.09
N TRP A 282 22.54 12.90 -8.00
CA TRP A 282 22.13 14.28 -8.20
C TRP A 282 20.67 14.38 -8.71
N TYR A 283 20.29 13.60 -9.73
CA TYR A 283 18.92 13.57 -10.25
C TYR A 283 17.90 13.07 -9.22
N ARG A 284 18.26 12.05 -8.42
CA ARG A 284 17.39 11.49 -7.36
C ARG A 284 16.93 12.54 -6.36
N ARG A 285 17.68 13.63 -6.15
CA ARG A 285 17.29 14.75 -5.28
C ARG A 285 16.02 15.47 -5.73
N PHE A 286 15.64 15.33 -7.00
CA PHE A 286 14.42 15.92 -7.58
C PHE A 286 13.34 14.86 -7.81
N MET A 287 13.56 13.62 -7.38
CA MET A 287 12.61 12.55 -7.56
C MET A 287 11.86 12.28 -6.27
N SER A 288 10.58 11.95 -6.39
CA SER A 288 9.78 11.43 -5.29
C SER A 288 9.08 10.15 -5.72
N GLU A 289 8.61 9.40 -4.72
CA GLU A 289 7.77 8.24 -5.00
C GLU A 289 6.37 8.69 -5.38
N SER A 290 5.90 8.21 -6.52
CA SER A 290 4.53 8.36 -7.00
C SER A 290 3.84 7.01 -7.07
N LEU A 291 2.53 6.96 -6.86
CA LEU A 291 1.77 5.72 -7.04
C LEU A 291 1.87 5.24 -8.49
N CYS A 292 2.03 3.93 -8.69
CA CYS A 292 2.02 3.34 -10.03
C CYS A 292 0.69 3.66 -10.73
N PRO A 293 0.68 4.19 -11.97
CA PRO A 293 -0.56 4.56 -12.64
C PRO A 293 -1.44 3.35 -13.00
N LYS A 294 -0.83 2.17 -13.22
CA LYS A 294 -1.54 0.93 -13.59
C LYS A 294 -2.23 0.29 -12.39
N CYS A 295 -1.51 0.02 -11.30
CA CYS A 295 -2.08 -0.65 -10.12
C CYS A 295 -2.49 0.32 -8.99
N LYS A 296 -2.23 1.63 -9.12
CA LYS A 296 -2.59 2.65 -8.12
C LYS A 296 -2.10 2.33 -6.70
N GLY A 297 -0.93 1.72 -6.58
CA GLY A 297 -0.36 1.28 -5.30
C GLY A 297 -0.68 -0.16 -4.88
N ASP A 298 -1.60 -0.86 -5.56
CA ASP A 298 -2.08 -2.19 -5.17
C ASP A 298 -1.13 -3.34 -5.48
N ARG A 299 -0.05 -3.06 -6.21
CA ARG A 299 1.07 -3.97 -6.52
C ARG A 299 0.73 -5.22 -7.35
N LEU A 300 -0.54 -5.54 -7.58
CA LEU A 300 -0.98 -6.74 -8.28
C LEU A 300 -1.53 -6.46 -9.68
N LYS A 301 -1.62 -7.52 -10.50
CA LYS A 301 -2.30 -7.49 -11.79
C LYS A 301 -3.82 -7.31 -11.63
N PRO A 302 -4.50 -6.66 -12.58
CA PRO A 302 -5.94 -6.35 -12.47
C PRO A 302 -6.82 -7.59 -12.35
N GLN A 303 -6.47 -8.72 -12.99
CA GLN A 303 -7.25 -9.95 -12.88
C GLN A 303 -7.30 -10.52 -11.45
N PHE A 304 -6.23 -10.35 -10.66
CA PHE A 304 -6.17 -10.86 -9.28
C PHE A 304 -6.76 -9.86 -8.28
N LEU A 305 -6.71 -8.56 -8.58
CA LEU A 305 -7.47 -7.53 -7.86
C LEU A 305 -9.00 -7.69 -8.03
N ALA A 306 -9.43 -8.29 -9.13
CA ALA A 306 -10.84 -8.58 -9.37
C ALA A 306 -11.35 -9.82 -8.61
N VAL A 307 -10.48 -10.57 -7.94
CA VAL A 307 -10.88 -11.66 -7.05
C VAL A 307 -11.30 -11.07 -5.70
N LYS A 308 -12.52 -11.38 -5.27
CA LYS A 308 -13.13 -10.75 -4.10
C LYS A 308 -13.69 -11.79 -3.12
N ILE A 309 -13.56 -11.48 -1.83
CA ILE A 309 -14.28 -12.14 -0.73
C ILE A 309 -15.24 -11.10 -0.15
N VAL A 310 -16.55 -11.38 -0.17
CA VAL A 310 -17.61 -10.47 0.34
C VAL A 310 -17.39 -9.03 -0.17
N GLY A 311 -17.17 -8.89 -1.49
CA GLY A 311 -17.03 -7.59 -2.15
C GLY A 311 -15.66 -6.90 -2.05
N LYS A 312 -14.71 -7.42 -1.28
CA LYS A 312 -13.36 -6.85 -1.09
C LYS A 312 -12.27 -7.70 -1.74
N SER A 313 -11.34 -7.04 -2.42
CA SER A 313 -10.11 -7.61 -2.96
C SER A 313 -9.02 -7.71 -1.90
N ILE A 314 -7.98 -8.50 -2.18
CA ILE A 314 -6.83 -8.65 -1.26
C ILE A 314 -6.14 -7.30 -0.99
N ALA A 315 -6.04 -6.43 -1.99
CA ALA A 315 -5.43 -5.11 -1.83
C ALA A 315 -6.29 -4.20 -0.93
N GLU A 316 -7.62 -4.25 -1.07
CA GLU A 316 -8.52 -3.50 -0.20
C GLU A 316 -8.43 -3.97 1.26
N VAL A 317 -8.34 -5.28 1.49
CA VAL A 317 -8.13 -5.84 2.85
C VAL A 317 -6.76 -5.42 3.40
N THR A 318 -5.72 -5.41 2.57
CA THR A 318 -4.36 -5.02 2.99
C THR A 318 -4.24 -3.53 3.30
N LYS A 319 -5.14 -2.68 2.76
CA LYS A 319 -5.20 -1.25 3.11
C LYS A 319 -5.97 -0.95 4.40
N MET A 320 -6.67 -1.94 4.96
CA MET A 320 -7.36 -1.77 6.24
C MET A 320 -6.37 -1.61 7.38
N SER A 321 -6.77 -0.89 8.43
CA SER A 321 -6.08 -0.98 9.72
C SER A 321 -6.18 -2.41 10.26
N ILE A 322 -5.26 -2.81 11.13
CA ILE A 322 -5.30 -4.13 11.76
C ILE A 322 -6.62 -4.32 12.53
N ALA A 323 -7.10 -3.29 13.22
CA ALA A 323 -8.40 -3.33 13.90
C ALA A 323 -9.56 -3.55 12.91
N ASP A 324 -9.57 -2.83 11.79
CA ASP A 324 -10.60 -2.98 10.76
C ASP A 324 -10.54 -4.36 10.07
N ALA A 325 -9.34 -4.89 9.86
CA ALA A 325 -9.14 -6.22 9.29
C ALA A 325 -9.68 -7.31 10.22
N ILE A 326 -9.48 -7.19 11.54
CA ILE A 326 -10.09 -8.11 12.53
C ILE A 326 -11.62 -8.07 12.43
N ASN A 327 -12.20 -6.86 12.40
CA ASN A 327 -13.65 -6.68 12.29
C ASN A 327 -14.19 -7.27 10.97
N TYR A 328 -13.52 -7.01 9.85
CA TYR A 328 -13.87 -7.55 8.55
C TYR A 328 -13.84 -9.08 8.54
N LEU A 329 -12.78 -9.71 9.05
CA LEU A 329 -12.67 -11.17 9.08
C LEU A 329 -13.70 -11.82 10.02
N SER A 330 -14.06 -11.17 11.13
CA SER A 330 -15.05 -11.67 12.08
C SER A 330 -16.49 -11.62 11.55
N THR A 331 -16.78 -10.74 10.59
CA THR A 331 -18.11 -10.51 10.03
C THR A 331 -18.34 -11.24 8.69
N LEU A 332 -17.39 -12.07 8.25
CA LEU A 332 -17.52 -12.85 7.02
C LEU A 332 -18.65 -13.89 7.12
N ASN A 333 -19.74 -13.65 6.39
CA ASN A 333 -20.80 -14.63 6.21
C ASN A 333 -20.44 -15.60 5.05
N LEU A 334 -19.80 -16.72 5.40
CA LEU A 334 -19.35 -17.75 4.46
C LEU A 334 -20.33 -18.91 4.39
N LYS A 335 -20.47 -19.51 3.20
CA LYS A 335 -21.23 -20.76 3.01
C LYS A 335 -20.54 -21.91 3.75
N GLU A 336 -21.27 -22.98 4.07
CA GLU A 336 -20.71 -24.12 4.84
C GLU A 336 -19.41 -24.69 4.25
N ARG A 337 -19.38 -24.91 2.93
CA ARG A 337 -18.18 -25.39 2.23
C ARG A 337 -17.00 -24.41 2.32
N GLU A 338 -17.26 -23.11 2.16
CA GLU A 338 -16.25 -22.06 2.25
C GLU A 338 -15.72 -21.96 3.69
N LYS A 339 -16.61 -22.04 4.68
CA LYS A 339 -16.29 -22.04 6.11
C LYS A 339 -15.42 -23.23 6.49
N PHE A 340 -15.73 -24.42 5.98
CA PHE A 340 -14.91 -25.62 6.22
C PHE A 340 -13.47 -25.42 5.72
N ILE A 341 -13.31 -24.99 4.46
CA ILE A 341 -12.00 -24.76 3.82
C ILE A 341 -11.22 -23.63 4.52
N ALA A 342 -11.90 -22.53 4.85
CA ALA A 342 -11.28 -21.32 5.39
C ALA A 342 -11.05 -21.36 6.90
N SER A 343 -11.70 -22.26 7.65
CA SER A 343 -11.69 -22.29 9.12
C SER A 343 -10.30 -22.19 9.75
N ARG A 344 -9.36 -23.05 9.32
CA ARG A 344 -7.97 -23.06 9.79
C ARG A 344 -7.23 -21.78 9.42
N ILE A 345 -7.41 -21.29 8.20
CA ILE A 345 -6.77 -20.07 7.67
C ILE A 345 -7.24 -18.84 8.47
N LEU A 346 -8.56 -18.73 8.71
CA LEU A 346 -9.16 -17.64 9.47
C LEU A 346 -8.75 -17.67 10.94
N LYS A 347 -8.59 -18.86 11.54
CA LYS A 347 -8.06 -19.00 12.90
C LYS A 347 -6.65 -18.41 13.00
N GLU A 348 -5.77 -18.80 12.10
CA GLU A 348 -4.37 -18.33 12.04
C GLU A 348 -4.26 -16.82 11.75
N LEU A 349 -5.08 -16.30 10.83
CA LEU A 349 -5.16 -14.86 10.53
C LEU A 349 -5.63 -14.05 11.73
N ASN A 350 -6.75 -14.46 12.35
CA ASN A 350 -7.31 -13.76 13.49
C ASN A 350 -6.35 -13.75 14.68
N GLN A 351 -5.63 -14.86 14.90
CA GLN A 351 -4.63 -14.95 15.96
C GLN A 351 -3.47 -13.97 15.75
N ARG A 352 -2.86 -13.95 14.55
CA ARG A 352 -1.77 -13.01 14.22
C ARG A 352 -2.20 -11.55 14.29
N LEU A 353 -3.38 -11.22 13.76
CA LEU A 353 -3.92 -9.86 13.82
C LEU A 353 -4.19 -9.42 15.27
N ARG A 354 -4.74 -10.31 16.10
CA ARG A 354 -4.96 -10.03 17.53
C ARG A 354 -3.66 -9.78 18.27
N PHE A 355 -2.59 -10.54 18.00
CA PHE A 355 -1.29 -10.28 18.62
C PHE A 355 -0.75 -8.88 18.27
N LEU A 356 -0.84 -8.48 17.00
CA LEU A 356 -0.48 -7.11 16.60
C LEU A 356 -1.33 -6.04 17.31
N ASN A 357 -2.62 -6.30 17.48
CA ASN A 357 -3.51 -5.40 18.19
C ASN A 357 -3.21 -5.34 19.69
N ASP A 358 -2.87 -6.47 20.32
CA ASP A 358 -2.53 -6.60 21.74
C ASP A 358 -1.26 -5.82 22.08
N VAL A 359 -0.25 -5.82 21.19
CA VAL A 359 0.95 -4.96 21.32
C VAL A 359 0.70 -3.50 20.90
N GLY A 360 -0.55 -3.09 20.69
CA GLY A 360 -0.92 -1.69 20.45
C GLY A 360 -0.72 -1.20 19.02
N LEU A 361 -0.55 -2.08 18.03
CA LEU A 361 -0.36 -1.71 16.62
C LEU A 361 -1.67 -1.69 15.81
N GLY A 362 -2.83 -1.76 16.47
CA GLY A 362 -4.15 -1.85 15.83
C GLY A 362 -4.47 -0.74 14.82
N TYR A 363 -3.86 0.44 14.97
CA TYR A 363 -4.05 1.61 14.09
C TYR A 363 -3.25 1.54 12.77
N LEU A 364 -2.26 0.64 12.67
CA LEU A 364 -1.44 0.51 11.47
C LEU A 364 -2.19 -0.26 10.38
N THR A 365 -1.97 0.14 9.13
CA THR A 365 -2.46 -0.60 7.97
C THR A 365 -1.53 -1.76 7.63
N LEU A 366 -2.09 -2.84 7.09
CA LEU A 366 -1.34 -4.05 6.73
C LEU A 366 -0.32 -3.80 5.60
N ASP A 367 -0.60 -2.85 4.70
CA ASP A 367 0.23 -2.46 3.56
C ASP A 367 1.40 -1.51 3.92
N ARG A 368 1.47 -1.05 5.18
CA ARG A 368 2.51 -0.14 5.64
C ARG A 368 3.90 -0.75 5.47
N ARG A 369 4.84 0.04 4.96
CA ARG A 369 6.23 -0.38 4.76
C ARG A 369 6.94 -0.53 6.11
N MET A 370 7.79 -1.55 6.24
CA MET A 370 8.58 -1.74 7.47
C MET A 370 9.53 -0.56 7.72
N SER A 371 10.09 0.02 6.66
CA SER A 371 11.01 1.16 6.75
C SER A 371 10.36 2.46 7.24
N SER A 372 9.03 2.55 7.28
CA SER A 372 8.30 3.73 7.78
C SER A 372 7.73 3.52 9.19
N LEU A 373 8.09 2.42 9.85
CA LEU A 373 7.79 2.19 11.26
C LEU A 373 8.87 2.85 12.12
N SER A 374 8.47 3.42 13.25
CA SER A 374 9.39 3.82 14.31
C SER A 374 10.09 2.60 14.93
N GLY A 375 11.22 2.80 15.62
CA GLY A 375 11.94 1.71 16.29
C GLY A 375 11.04 0.86 17.19
N GLY A 376 10.25 1.50 18.06
CA GLY A 376 9.28 0.80 18.92
C GLY A 376 8.14 0.11 18.16
N GLU A 377 7.65 0.67 17.04
CA GLU A 377 6.65 -0.02 16.20
C GLU A 377 7.25 -1.26 15.52
N ALA A 378 8.49 -1.18 15.02
CA ALA A 378 9.19 -2.30 14.41
C ALA A 378 9.47 -3.41 15.42
N GLN A 379 9.97 -3.06 16.60
CA GLN A 379 10.23 -3.98 17.70
C GLN A 379 8.94 -4.69 18.16
N ARG A 380 7.84 -3.95 18.35
CA ARG A 380 6.53 -4.54 18.70
C ARG A 380 5.97 -5.43 17.59
N THR A 381 6.22 -5.10 16.32
CA THR A 381 5.85 -5.96 15.19
C THR A 381 6.61 -7.29 15.27
N GLN A 382 7.91 -7.26 15.58
CA GLN A 382 8.73 -8.45 15.78
C GLN A 382 8.25 -9.27 16.99
N LEU A 383 7.95 -8.62 18.11
CA LEU A 383 7.40 -9.27 19.31
C LEU A 383 6.10 -10.01 18.99
N ALA A 384 5.16 -9.37 18.29
CA ALA A 384 3.91 -9.99 17.87
C ALA A 384 4.12 -11.22 16.97
N THR A 385 5.10 -11.17 16.06
CA THR A 385 5.47 -12.34 15.23
C THR A 385 6.01 -13.48 16.09
N GLN A 386 6.83 -13.19 17.10
CA GLN A 386 7.37 -14.20 18.01
C GLN A 386 6.31 -14.82 18.92
N ILE A 387 5.30 -14.06 19.34
CA ILE A 387 4.15 -14.61 20.07
C ILE A 387 3.33 -15.51 19.14
N GLY A 388 3.21 -15.11 17.88
CA GLY A 388 2.50 -15.83 16.84
C GLY A 388 3.05 -17.22 16.52
N SER A 389 4.34 -17.47 16.78
CA SER A 389 4.97 -18.76 16.48
C SER A 389 4.59 -19.86 17.48
N GLY A 390 4.08 -19.49 18.66
CA GLY A 390 3.63 -20.46 19.68
C GLY A 390 4.77 -21.34 20.22
N LEU A 391 6.01 -20.86 20.17
CA LEU A 391 7.17 -21.59 20.68
C LEU A 391 7.12 -21.71 22.21
N THR A 392 7.70 -22.79 22.71
CA THR A 392 7.84 -23.10 24.15
C THR A 392 9.30 -23.46 24.44
N GLY A 393 9.77 -23.23 25.66
CA GLY A 393 11.17 -23.48 26.04
C GLY A 393 12.18 -22.48 25.44
N VAL A 394 11.73 -21.30 25.02
CA VAL A 394 12.59 -20.25 24.44
C VAL A 394 12.97 -19.22 25.50
N LEU A 395 14.22 -18.74 25.45
CA LEU A 395 14.67 -17.54 26.18
C LEU A 395 14.55 -16.32 25.26
N TYR A 396 13.58 -15.46 25.55
CA TYR A 396 13.43 -14.17 24.87
C TYR A 396 14.21 -13.10 25.61
N VAL A 397 15.18 -12.47 24.94
CA VAL A 397 15.91 -11.31 25.46
C VAL A 397 15.40 -10.06 24.75
N LEU A 398 14.80 -9.15 25.51
CA LEU A 398 14.15 -7.93 25.02
C LEU A 398 14.87 -6.70 25.55
N ASP A 399 15.13 -5.75 24.67
CA ASP A 399 15.81 -4.49 24.96
C ASP A 399 14.81 -3.33 24.98
N GLU A 400 14.40 -2.88 26.17
CA GLU A 400 13.47 -1.76 26.40
C GLU A 400 12.18 -1.78 25.53
N PRO A 401 11.33 -2.83 25.63
CA PRO A 401 10.13 -2.94 24.80
C PRO A 401 9.07 -1.85 25.07
N SER A 402 9.17 -1.09 26.16
CA SER A 402 8.31 0.07 26.44
C SER A 402 8.64 1.30 25.58
N ILE A 403 9.76 1.32 24.83
CA ILE A 403 10.16 2.45 23.98
C ILE A 403 9.04 2.87 23.02
N GLY A 404 8.75 4.17 23.02
CA GLY A 404 7.75 4.77 22.12
C GLY A 404 6.35 4.20 22.32
N LEU A 405 6.06 3.67 23.51
CA LEU A 405 4.74 3.26 23.96
C LEU A 405 4.18 4.33 24.90
N HIS A 406 2.87 4.53 24.86
CA HIS A 406 2.20 5.41 25.82
C HIS A 406 1.89 4.61 27.10
N GLN A 407 1.91 5.24 28.29
CA GLN A 407 1.69 4.53 29.56
C GLN A 407 0.41 3.68 29.58
N LYS A 408 -0.66 4.18 28.95
CA LYS A 408 -1.93 3.46 28.78
C LYS A 408 -1.78 2.09 28.11
N ASP A 409 -0.85 1.96 27.17
CA ASP A 409 -0.63 0.75 26.38
C ASP A 409 0.42 -0.17 27.03
N ASN A 410 1.19 0.32 28.02
CA ASN A 410 2.20 -0.45 28.75
C ASN A 410 1.61 -1.70 29.42
N ARG A 411 0.45 -1.56 30.07
CA ARG A 411 -0.28 -2.71 30.65
C ARG A 411 -0.70 -3.78 29.62
N ARG A 412 -0.85 -3.42 28.34
CA ARG A 412 -1.16 -4.40 27.29
C ARG A 412 0.10 -5.17 26.90
N LEU A 413 1.23 -4.47 26.78
CA LEU A 413 2.55 -5.07 26.59
C LEU A 413 2.85 -6.06 27.72
N LEU A 414 2.76 -5.63 28.99
CA LEU A 414 3.04 -6.49 30.15
C LEU A 414 2.17 -7.75 30.20
N ARG A 415 0.86 -7.64 29.92
CA ARG A 415 -0.02 -8.81 29.80
C ARG A 415 0.42 -9.76 28.70
N THR A 416 0.95 -9.23 27.61
CA THR A 416 1.43 -10.02 26.48
C THR A 416 2.73 -10.75 26.83
N LEU A 417 3.66 -10.08 27.52
CA LEU A 417 4.88 -10.70 28.05
C LEU A 417 4.54 -11.81 29.05
N ARG A 418 3.59 -11.60 29.97
CA ARG A 418 3.15 -12.68 30.88
C ARG A 418 2.60 -13.88 30.14
N LYS A 419 1.74 -13.67 29.13
CA LYS A 419 1.25 -14.77 28.28
C LYS A 419 2.40 -15.54 27.61
N MET A 420 3.42 -14.85 27.11
CA MET A 420 4.60 -15.49 26.52
C MET A 420 5.35 -16.34 27.54
N ARG A 421 5.55 -15.83 28.76
CA ARG A 421 6.17 -16.57 29.87
C ARG A 421 5.33 -17.79 30.24
N ASP A 422 4.03 -17.61 30.40
CA ASP A 422 3.08 -18.65 30.83
C ASP A 422 2.88 -19.76 29.78
N LEU A 423 3.25 -19.52 28.52
CA LEU A 423 3.37 -20.56 27.49
C LEU A 423 4.55 -21.52 27.74
N GLY A 424 5.35 -21.30 28.78
CA GLY A 424 6.53 -22.11 29.11
C GLY A 424 7.84 -21.53 28.56
N ASN A 425 7.93 -20.20 28.44
CA ASN A 425 9.14 -19.50 28.01
C ASN A 425 9.74 -18.69 29.16
N THR A 426 11.01 -18.30 29.01
CA THR A 426 11.66 -17.33 29.91
C THR A 426 11.84 -16.01 29.18
N ILE A 427 11.56 -14.90 29.86
CA ILE A 427 11.68 -13.56 29.29
C ILE A 427 12.65 -12.77 30.15
N LEU A 428 13.75 -12.34 29.54
CA LEU A 428 14.71 -11.42 30.10
C LEU A 428 14.51 -10.06 29.45
N VAL A 429 14.14 -9.05 30.25
CA VAL A 429 13.87 -7.70 29.75
C VAL A 429 14.85 -6.73 30.38
N VAL A 430 15.52 -5.93 29.54
CA VAL A 430 16.24 -4.73 29.98
C VAL A 430 15.25 -3.58 29.99
N GLU A 431 14.99 -3.00 31.15
CA GLU A 431 13.95 -1.97 31.30
C GLU A 431 14.29 -0.95 32.39
N HIS A 432 13.63 0.20 32.29
CA HIS A 432 13.70 1.30 33.24
C HIS A 432 12.30 1.78 33.66
N ASP A 433 11.22 1.27 33.05
CA ASP A 433 9.84 1.59 33.43
C ASP A 433 9.45 0.98 34.80
N GLU A 434 8.90 1.82 35.67
CA GLU A 434 8.51 1.46 37.03
C GLU A 434 7.47 0.33 37.06
N GLU A 435 6.42 0.41 36.24
CA GLU A 435 5.34 -0.58 36.20
C GLU A 435 5.88 -1.94 35.72
N THR A 436 6.80 -1.95 34.77
CA THR A 436 7.44 -3.17 34.27
C THR A 436 8.32 -3.83 35.33
N ILE A 437 9.11 -3.04 36.07
CA ILE A 437 9.97 -3.55 37.14
C ILE A 437 9.11 -4.14 38.27
N LEU A 438 8.08 -3.42 38.72
CA LEU A 438 7.21 -3.85 39.82
C LEU A 438 6.41 -5.12 39.48
N GLU A 439 6.10 -5.35 38.21
CA GLU A 439 5.32 -6.49 37.74
C GLU A 439 6.18 -7.69 37.30
N SER A 440 7.49 -7.61 37.48
CA SER A 440 8.43 -8.68 37.15
C SER A 440 8.50 -9.73 38.25
N ASP A 441 8.72 -10.99 37.87
CA ASP A 441 8.88 -12.09 38.84
C ASP A 441 10.24 -12.00 39.56
N TYR A 442 11.24 -11.44 38.87
CA TYR A 442 12.62 -11.34 39.34
C TYR A 442 13.32 -10.15 38.67
N VAL A 443 14.13 -9.43 39.43
CA VAL A 443 14.88 -8.26 38.99
C VAL A 443 16.37 -8.47 39.25
N ILE A 444 17.19 -8.06 38.29
CA ILE A 444 18.64 -7.98 38.43
C ILE A 444 19.03 -6.50 38.26
N ASP A 445 19.47 -5.87 39.35
CA ASP A 445 19.92 -4.48 39.34
C ASP A 445 21.43 -4.43 39.06
N LEU A 446 21.82 -3.72 38.00
CA LEU A 446 23.20 -3.68 37.50
C LEU A 446 23.86 -2.32 37.74
N GLY A 447 25.00 -2.36 38.44
CA GLY A 447 26.02 -1.32 38.60
C GLY A 447 25.54 -0.03 39.25
N PRO A 448 26.17 0.48 40.33
CA PRO A 448 25.74 1.77 40.86
C PRO A 448 26.13 2.96 39.94
N GLY A 449 26.85 2.71 38.84
CA GLY A 449 27.22 3.71 37.83
C GLY A 449 27.51 3.12 36.44
N ALA A 450 27.97 3.96 35.51
CA ALA A 450 28.26 3.57 34.13
C ALA A 450 29.76 3.29 33.88
N GLY A 451 30.05 2.52 32.83
CA GLY A 451 31.42 2.21 32.39
C GLY A 451 32.21 1.46 33.46
N ARG A 452 33.44 1.92 33.76
CA ARG A 452 34.33 1.31 34.77
C ARG A 452 33.76 1.29 36.20
N HIS A 453 32.73 2.09 36.48
CA HIS A 453 32.07 2.15 37.79
C HIS A 453 30.80 1.28 37.86
N GLY A 454 30.47 0.58 36.76
CA GLY A 454 29.32 -0.31 36.62
C GLY A 454 29.72 -1.76 36.41
N GLY A 455 28.83 -2.55 35.81
CA GLY A 455 29.12 -3.94 35.44
C GLY A 455 29.11 -4.95 36.60
N HIS A 456 28.64 -4.54 37.78
CA HIS A 456 28.46 -5.40 38.94
C HIS A 456 26.99 -5.63 39.23
N ILE A 457 26.63 -6.77 39.80
CA ILE A 457 25.28 -7.02 40.29
C ILE A 457 25.14 -6.34 41.66
N VAL A 458 24.26 -5.33 41.76
CA VAL A 458 24.03 -4.57 43.01
C VAL A 458 23.02 -5.29 43.90
N ALA A 459 21.95 -5.80 43.28
CA ALA A 459 20.88 -6.48 43.97
C ALA A 459 20.18 -7.46 43.02
N THR A 460 19.72 -8.59 43.53
CA THR A 460 18.87 -9.54 42.81
C THR A 460 17.76 -10.02 43.73
N GLY A 461 16.59 -10.31 43.16
CA GLY A 461 15.44 -10.78 43.93
C GLY A 461 14.12 -10.33 43.33
N THR A 462 13.05 -10.44 44.13
CA THR A 462 11.75 -9.85 43.78
C THR A 462 11.81 -8.32 43.80
N PRO A 463 10.87 -7.62 43.13
CA PRO A 463 10.81 -6.16 43.19
C PRO A 463 10.80 -5.60 44.62
N GLU A 464 10.13 -6.26 45.57
CA GLU A 464 10.12 -5.86 46.98
C GLU A 464 11.48 -6.02 47.65
N GLN A 465 12.26 -7.04 47.26
CA GLN A 465 13.62 -7.24 47.77
C GLN A 465 14.58 -6.18 47.23
N ILE A 466 14.45 -5.81 45.94
CA ILE A 466 15.20 -4.70 45.35
C ILE A 466 14.85 -3.39 46.05
N MET A 467 13.56 -3.14 46.28
CA MET A 467 13.10 -1.98 47.02
C MET A 467 13.69 -1.95 48.43
N LYS A 468 13.88 -3.08 49.14
CA LYS A 468 14.49 -3.06 50.48
C LYS A 468 15.99 -2.80 50.47
N ASN A 469 16.68 -3.11 49.39
CA ASN A 469 18.14 -2.95 49.29
C ASN A 469 18.55 -1.46 49.32
N SER A 470 19.44 -1.08 50.23
CA SER A 470 19.92 0.31 50.38
C SER A 470 21.03 0.70 49.39
N GLN A 471 21.67 -0.29 48.75
CA GLN A 471 22.70 -0.08 47.73
C GLN A 471 22.07 0.09 46.33
N SER A 472 20.88 -0.45 46.10
CA SER A 472 20.16 -0.32 44.84
C SER A 472 19.70 1.13 44.61
N LEU A 473 20.21 1.77 43.55
CA LEU A 473 19.72 3.09 43.12
C LEU A 473 18.27 2.97 42.62
N THR A 474 18.00 1.93 41.83
CA THR A 474 16.67 1.57 41.33
C THR A 474 15.68 1.43 42.50
N GLY A 475 16.03 0.67 43.54
CA GLY A 475 15.23 0.50 44.75
C GLY A 475 14.96 1.80 45.51
N LYS A 476 15.87 2.79 45.47
CA LYS A 476 15.63 4.14 46.04
C LYS A 476 14.60 4.94 45.25
N TYR A 477 14.60 4.83 43.92
CA TYR A 477 13.59 5.45 43.07
C TYR A 477 12.22 4.78 43.20
N LEU A 478 12.17 3.45 43.23
CA LEU A 478 10.92 2.67 43.40
C LEU A 478 10.26 2.92 44.76
N ARG A 479 11.03 3.19 45.82
CA ARG A 479 10.50 3.61 47.13
C ARG A 479 10.14 5.10 47.20
N HIS A 480 10.35 5.85 46.12
CA HIS A 480 10.24 7.31 46.08
C HIS A 480 11.12 8.04 47.11
N GLN A 481 12.20 7.40 47.59
CA GLN A 481 13.22 8.07 48.40
C GLN A 481 14.01 9.07 47.54
N LEU A 482 14.24 8.72 46.28
CA LEU A 482 14.71 9.62 45.24
C LEU A 482 13.57 9.82 44.23
N THR A 483 13.36 11.06 43.80
CA THR A 483 12.34 11.41 42.80
C THR A 483 12.88 12.50 41.88
N ILE A 484 12.25 12.66 40.71
CA ILE A 484 12.50 13.80 39.84
C ILE A 484 11.57 14.93 40.32
N PRO A 485 12.08 16.01 40.92
CA PRO A 485 11.24 17.03 41.51
C PRO A 485 10.47 17.79 40.43
N ILE A 486 9.18 18.02 40.67
CA ILE A 486 8.36 18.88 39.83
C ILE A 486 8.78 20.34 40.09
N PRO A 487 9.16 21.11 39.06
CA PRO A 487 9.55 22.51 39.26
C PRO A 487 8.42 23.32 39.89
N SER A 488 8.71 23.99 41.01
CA SER A 488 7.77 24.88 41.69
C SER A 488 7.41 26.11 40.84
N ILE A 489 8.33 26.54 39.97
CA ILE A 489 8.14 27.66 39.05
C ILE A 489 8.34 27.14 37.62
N ARG A 490 7.36 27.39 36.74
CA ARG A 490 7.43 27.07 35.31
C ARG A 490 7.84 28.31 34.51
N ARG A 491 8.54 28.10 33.40
CA ARG A 491 8.99 29.20 32.51
C ARG A 491 7.78 29.80 31.77
N ASN A 492 7.59 31.11 31.87
CA ASN A 492 6.53 31.84 31.16
C ASN A 492 6.80 32.02 29.66
N GLY A 493 8.00 31.68 29.19
CA GLY A 493 8.44 31.90 27.81
C GLY A 493 8.95 33.31 27.58
N ASN A 494 9.33 33.60 26.33
CA ASN A 494 9.89 34.90 25.93
C ASN A 494 8.88 35.81 25.21
N GLY A 495 7.57 35.50 25.30
CA GLY A 495 6.49 36.22 24.60
C GLY A 495 6.39 35.94 23.10
N LYS A 496 7.34 35.22 22.50
CA LYS A 496 7.34 34.85 21.09
C LYS A 496 6.78 33.44 20.89
N SER A 497 6.30 33.13 19.69
CA SER A 497 5.76 31.81 19.36
C SER A 497 5.95 31.43 17.90
N LEU A 498 5.89 30.13 17.62
CA LEU A 498 5.76 29.56 16.29
C LEU A 498 4.35 29.02 16.11
N THR A 499 3.67 29.38 15.03
CA THR A 499 2.31 28.91 14.77
C THR A 499 2.24 28.12 13.49
N VAL A 500 2.00 26.81 13.60
CA VAL A 500 1.75 25.92 12.48
C VAL A 500 0.26 25.98 12.11
N LEU A 501 -0.05 26.25 10.85
CA LEU A 501 -1.42 26.39 10.36
C LEU A 501 -1.79 25.25 9.42
N ARG A 502 -2.94 24.62 9.70
CA ARG A 502 -3.59 23.55 8.93
C ARG A 502 -2.63 22.43 8.54
N ALA A 503 -1.90 21.88 9.49
CA ALA A 503 -1.11 20.68 9.26
C ALA A 503 -2.05 19.49 8.94
N SER A 504 -1.84 18.85 7.79
CA SER A 504 -2.72 17.82 7.23
C SER A 504 -1.97 16.61 6.66
N GLU A 505 -0.68 16.46 6.99
CA GLU A 505 0.10 15.30 6.58
C GLU A 505 -0.37 14.02 7.30
N ASN A 506 -0.40 12.89 6.57
CA ASN A 506 -0.88 11.59 7.07
C ASN A 506 -2.25 11.68 7.77
N ASN A 507 -2.29 11.40 9.07
CA ASN A 507 -3.51 11.37 9.88
C ASN A 507 -3.81 12.70 10.59
N LEU A 508 -3.03 13.76 10.36
CA LEU A 508 -3.28 15.08 10.92
C LEU A 508 -4.52 15.71 10.25
N LYS A 509 -5.41 16.29 11.07
CA LYS A 509 -6.71 16.81 10.60
C LYS A 509 -6.74 18.33 10.60
N ASN A 510 -6.05 18.96 9.64
CA ASN A 510 -5.97 20.44 9.52
C ASN A 510 -5.60 21.14 10.84
N LEU A 511 -4.63 20.59 11.57
CA LEU A 511 -4.29 21.01 12.92
C LEU A 511 -3.66 22.42 12.91
N ASN A 512 -4.09 23.30 13.81
CA ASN A 512 -3.44 24.58 14.08
C ASN A 512 -2.80 24.51 15.48
N VAL A 513 -1.50 24.76 15.59
CA VAL A 513 -0.77 24.65 16.86
C VAL A 513 0.13 25.87 17.04
N THR A 514 0.06 26.48 18.21
CA THR A 514 0.97 27.55 18.64
C THR A 514 1.96 26.99 19.65
N ILE A 515 3.25 27.20 19.40
CA ILE A 515 4.38 26.68 20.17
C ILE A 515 5.10 27.87 20.81
N PRO A 516 5.03 28.04 22.15
CA PRO A 516 5.66 29.17 22.83
C PRO A 516 7.19 29.03 22.87
N LEU A 517 7.93 30.05 22.45
CA LEU A 517 9.39 30.03 22.45
C LEU A 517 9.97 30.34 23.84
N GLY A 518 11.21 29.90 24.07
CA GLY A 518 11.89 30.07 25.36
C GLY A 518 11.33 29.19 26.49
N THR A 519 10.63 28.10 26.15
CA THR A 519 10.04 27.16 27.12
C THR A 519 10.49 25.72 26.86
N PHE A 520 10.29 24.84 27.84
CA PHE A 520 10.47 23.40 27.66
C PHE A 520 9.14 22.79 27.23
N ILE A 521 9.08 22.27 26.00
CA ILE A 521 7.84 21.85 25.36
C ILE A 521 7.85 20.34 25.18
N CYS A 522 6.85 19.67 25.74
CA CYS A 522 6.63 18.25 25.54
C CYS A 522 5.42 18.05 24.62
N ILE A 523 5.62 17.40 23.48
CA ILE A 523 4.52 16.95 22.61
C ILE A 523 4.17 15.52 22.97
N THR A 524 3.02 15.34 23.62
CA THR A 524 2.54 14.05 24.15
C THR A 524 1.32 13.52 23.40
N GLY A 525 0.96 12.27 23.66
CA GLY A 525 -0.18 11.57 23.08
C GLY A 525 0.12 10.10 22.79
N VAL A 526 -0.91 9.32 22.49
CA VAL A 526 -0.79 7.87 22.20
C VAL A 526 0.04 7.58 20.94
N SER A 527 0.55 6.35 20.82
CA SER A 527 1.23 5.90 19.59
C SER A 527 0.27 5.97 18.40
N GLY A 528 0.78 6.44 17.26
CA GLY A 528 -0.06 6.71 16.09
C GLY A 528 -0.84 8.03 16.09
N SER A 529 -0.80 8.86 17.15
CA SER A 529 -1.54 10.14 17.18
C SER A 529 -1.02 11.21 16.21
N GLY A 530 0.10 10.97 15.53
CA GLY A 530 0.70 11.91 14.57
C GLY A 530 1.81 12.80 15.14
N LYS A 531 2.34 12.52 16.35
CA LYS A 531 3.44 13.30 16.97
C LYS A 531 4.65 13.45 16.05
N SER A 532 5.19 12.34 15.54
CA SER A 532 6.34 12.33 14.64
C SER A 532 6.03 12.97 13.29
N THR A 533 4.81 12.79 12.78
CA THR A 533 4.35 13.50 11.57
C THR A 533 4.38 15.01 11.78
N PHE A 534 3.85 15.49 12.92
CA PHE A 534 3.83 16.91 13.22
C PHE A 534 5.24 17.48 13.43
N LEU A 535 6.07 16.81 14.24
CA LEU A 535 7.43 17.28 14.57
C LEU A 535 8.40 17.17 13.38
N ASN A 536 8.55 15.99 12.81
CA ASN A 536 9.60 15.71 11.84
C ASN A 536 9.15 16.07 10.43
N GLU A 537 7.97 15.57 10.01
CA GLU A 537 7.52 15.74 8.62
C GLU A 537 7.02 17.15 8.33
N VAL A 538 6.31 17.78 9.27
CA VAL A 538 5.75 19.13 9.07
C VAL A 538 6.69 20.20 9.62
N LEU A 539 6.87 20.26 10.94
CA LEU A 539 7.55 21.39 11.60
C LEU A 539 9.03 21.48 11.23
N TYR A 540 9.81 20.42 11.48
CA TYR A 540 11.26 20.43 11.24
C TYR A 540 11.59 20.65 9.76
N LYS A 541 11.02 19.85 8.85
CA LYS A 541 11.29 20.00 7.41
C LYS A 541 10.92 21.38 6.87
N ALA A 542 9.77 21.94 7.28
CA ALA A 542 9.39 23.28 6.86
C ALA A 542 10.35 24.37 7.38
N LEU A 543 10.79 24.26 8.64
CA LEU A 543 11.78 25.17 9.21
C LEU A 543 13.15 25.00 8.54
N ALA A 544 13.62 23.77 8.32
CA ALA A 544 14.88 23.47 7.65
C ALA A 544 14.89 23.97 6.19
N ASN A 545 13.76 23.88 5.48
CA ASN A 545 13.63 24.44 4.13
C ASN A 545 13.78 25.97 4.13
N LYS A 546 13.26 26.66 5.16
CA LYS A 546 13.32 28.11 5.26
C LYS A 546 14.65 28.63 5.80
N LEU A 547 15.20 27.99 6.84
CA LEU A 547 16.42 28.44 7.52
C LEU A 547 17.70 27.94 6.85
N TYR A 548 17.67 26.74 6.25
CA TYR A 548 18.87 26.09 5.68
C TYR A 548 18.80 25.83 4.18
N ASN A 549 17.71 26.23 3.51
CA ASN A 549 17.43 25.84 2.12
C ASN A 549 17.51 24.31 1.91
N SER A 550 17.07 23.54 2.92
CA SER A 550 16.94 22.09 2.79
C SER A 550 16.05 21.74 1.58
N LYS A 551 16.33 20.58 0.97
CA LYS A 551 15.64 20.08 -0.22
C LYS A 551 14.57 19.04 0.11
N GLU A 552 14.40 18.72 1.38
CA GLU A 552 13.40 17.75 1.80
C GLU A 552 11.99 18.33 1.65
N LYS A 553 11.08 17.54 1.09
CA LYS A 553 9.68 17.94 0.97
C LYS A 553 9.05 17.97 2.37
N ALA A 554 8.62 19.15 2.81
CA ALA A 554 7.82 19.28 4.03
C ALA A 554 6.44 18.66 3.81
N GLY A 555 5.90 18.01 4.86
CA GLY A 555 4.55 17.47 4.87
C GLY A 555 3.49 18.55 4.65
N SER A 556 2.31 18.15 4.21
CA SER A 556 1.19 19.01 3.88
C SER A 556 0.78 19.93 5.05
N HIS A 557 0.88 21.24 4.81
CA HIS A 557 0.46 22.30 5.74
C HIS A 557 0.17 23.60 4.98
N LYS A 558 -0.53 24.56 5.61
CA LYS A 558 -0.82 25.86 4.97
C LYS A 558 0.34 26.85 5.11
N ALA A 559 0.84 27.06 6.33
CA ALA A 559 1.93 27.99 6.62
C ALA A 559 2.47 27.77 8.04
N ILE A 560 3.68 28.24 8.29
CA ILE A 560 4.24 28.41 9.64
C ILE A 560 4.56 29.89 9.84
N LYS A 561 4.00 30.50 10.90
CA LYS A 561 4.25 31.90 11.28
C LYS A 561 5.24 31.97 12.44
N GLY A 562 5.93 33.10 12.59
CA GLY A 562 6.87 33.33 13.69
C GLY A 562 8.26 32.75 13.45
N ILE A 563 8.59 32.36 12.22
CA ILE A 563 9.90 31.77 11.85
C ILE A 563 11.02 32.80 12.06
N GLU A 564 10.73 34.08 11.86
CA GLU A 564 11.61 35.22 12.13
C GLU A 564 12.07 35.33 13.59
N ASN A 565 11.43 34.59 14.51
CA ASN A 565 11.82 34.58 15.92
C ASN A 565 12.93 33.57 16.24
N ILE A 566 13.41 32.80 15.26
CA ILE A 566 14.45 31.78 15.44
C ILE A 566 15.51 31.85 14.32
N ASP A 567 16.78 31.71 14.68
CA ASP A 567 17.87 31.73 13.71
C ASP A 567 18.16 30.34 13.14
N LYS A 568 17.99 29.30 13.96
CA LYS A 568 18.36 27.92 13.64
C LYS A 568 17.42 26.91 14.31
N VAL A 569 17.20 25.79 13.65
CA VAL A 569 16.47 24.62 14.17
C VAL A 569 17.39 23.41 14.16
N ILE A 570 17.58 22.76 15.31
CA ILE A 570 18.43 21.58 15.43
C ILE A 570 17.55 20.39 15.76
N ILE A 571 17.63 19.34 14.95
CA ILE A 571 17.08 18.03 15.30
C ILE A 571 18.22 17.19 15.87
N ILE A 572 18.04 16.70 17.09
CA ILE A 572 18.90 15.68 17.67
C ILE A 572 18.15 14.37 17.43
N ASP A 573 18.52 13.66 16.36
CA ASP A 573 17.86 12.42 15.98
C ASP A 573 18.47 11.21 16.71
N GLN A 574 17.84 10.04 16.52
CA GLN A 574 18.31 8.76 17.05
C GLN A 574 19.01 7.94 15.95
N SER A 575 19.43 8.57 14.86
CA SER A 575 20.16 7.87 13.81
C SER A 575 21.59 7.58 14.29
N PRO A 576 22.20 6.48 13.84
CA PRO A 576 23.57 6.16 14.24
C PRO A 576 24.52 7.27 13.78
N ILE A 577 25.48 7.65 14.65
CA ILE A 577 26.51 8.69 14.39
C ILE A 577 27.19 8.47 13.04
N GLY A 578 27.44 7.21 12.68
CA GLY A 578 27.78 6.82 11.33
C GLY A 578 27.53 5.34 11.10
N ARG A 579 27.58 4.94 9.83
CA ARG A 579 27.36 3.55 9.40
C ARG A 579 28.66 2.75 9.28
N THR A 580 29.78 3.35 9.68
CA THR A 580 31.10 2.72 9.60
C THR A 580 31.84 2.87 10.93
N PRO A 581 32.75 1.95 11.27
CA PRO A 581 33.56 2.04 12.49
C PRO A 581 34.46 3.29 12.57
N ARG A 582 34.62 4.03 11.46
CA ARG A 582 35.40 5.27 11.43
C ARG A 582 34.70 6.42 12.16
N SER A 583 33.38 6.35 12.30
CA SER A 583 32.59 7.34 13.02
C SER A 583 32.61 7.03 14.51
N ASN A 584 33.21 7.92 15.29
CA ASN A 584 33.31 7.84 16.74
C ASN A 584 33.00 9.21 17.38
N PRO A 585 32.84 9.29 18.72
CA PRO A 585 32.57 10.56 19.39
C PRO A 585 33.59 11.66 19.03
N ALA A 586 34.89 11.37 18.99
CA ALA A 586 35.90 12.37 18.63
C ALA A 586 35.67 12.95 17.22
N THR A 587 35.43 12.10 16.22
CA THR A 587 35.14 12.54 14.85
C THR A 587 33.81 13.29 14.70
N TYR A 588 32.89 13.14 15.65
CA TYR A 588 31.60 13.82 15.61
C TYR A 588 31.66 15.22 16.24
N ILE A 589 32.50 15.38 17.28
CA ILE A 589 32.66 16.67 17.96
C ILE A 589 33.67 17.57 17.22
N GLY A 590 34.54 16.99 16.38
CA GLY A 590 35.56 17.68 15.58
C GLY A 590 36.96 17.20 15.93
#